data_AF-A0A2W7KT89-F1
#
_entry.id   AF-A0A2W7KT89-F1
#
_cell.length_a   1.000
_cell.length_b   1.000
_cell.length_c   1.000
_cell.angle_alpha   90.00
_cell.angle_beta   90.00
_cell.angle_gamma   90.00
#
_symmetry.space_group_name_H-M   'P 1'
#
loop_
_entity.id
_entity.type
_entity.pdbx_description
1 polymer ?
#
loop_
_entity_poly.entity_id
_entity_poly.type
_entity_poly.pdbx_seq_one_letter_code
_entity_poly.pdbx_strand_id
1 'polypeptide(L)'
;MIAQPQTVAHSFAHQGLHEVLEAIAEIPIHESLDAAIYRLEAVLGGIRELMQEAAVSNKATLVYFAAESALALVIAAHAGVAPSCGGEA
;
A
#
# COMPACT_ATOMS: atom_id res chain seq x y z
N MET A 1 15.45 26.69 -2.17
CA MET A 1 15.19 25.27 -1.85
C MET A 1 13.72 25.02 -2.11
N ILE A 2 13.38 24.15 -3.05
CA ILE A 2 11.99 23.74 -3.30
C ILE A 2 11.79 22.49 -2.44
N ALA A 3 10.87 22.54 -1.47
CA ALA A 3 10.61 21.41 -0.58
C ALA A 3 9.90 20.31 -1.37
N GLN A 4 10.50 19.12 -1.44
CA GLN A 4 9.85 17.93 -1.99
C GLN A 4 8.75 17.45 -1.02
N PRO A 5 7.58 17.02 -1.53
CA PRO A 5 6.53 16.47 -0.69
C PRO A 5 6.96 15.08 -0.18
N GLN A 6 6.89 14.88 1.13
CA GLN A 6 7.38 13.68 1.84
C GLN A 6 6.27 13.05 2.69
N THR A 7 6.40 11.76 3.02
CA THR A 7 5.52 11.08 3.97
C THR A 7 5.71 11.60 5.39
N VAL A 8 4.62 11.68 6.16
CA VAL A 8 4.62 12.00 7.58
C VAL A 8 4.49 10.69 8.37
N ALA A 9 5.24 10.54 9.45
CA ALA A 9 5.10 9.38 10.33
C ALA A 9 3.70 9.34 10.93
N HIS A 10 3.07 8.17 10.86
CA HIS A 10 1.78 7.93 11.50
C HIS A 10 1.65 6.47 11.92
N SER A 11 1.32 6.25 13.18
CA SER A 11 1.10 4.92 13.76
C SER A 11 -0.25 4.40 13.27
N PHE A 12 -0.26 3.30 12.51
CA PHE A 12 -1.49 2.80 11.85
C PHE A 12 -1.92 1.41 12.34
N ALA A 13 -1.11 0.75 13.17
CA ALA A 13 -1.52 -0.46 13.88
C ALA A 13 -1.22 -0.31 15.38
N HIS A 14 -2.28 -0.14 16.17
CA HIS A 14 -2.22 -0.11 17.63
C HIS A 14 -2.76 -1.44 18.16
N GLN A 15 -1.99 -2.13 19.01
CA GLN A 15 -2.46 -3.30 19.75
C GLN A 15 -2.42 -3.00 21.25
N GLY A 16 -3.56 -2.53 21.78
CA GLY A 16 -3.63 -2.04 23.16
C GLY A 16 -2.88 -0.71 23.33
N LEU A 17 -1.91 -0.66 24.25
CA LEU A 17 -1.08 0.53 24.52
C LEU A 17 0.21 0.57 23.69
N HIS A 18 0.42 -0.40 22.80
CA HIS A 18 1.65 -0.51 22.01
C HIS A 18 1.37 -0.19 20.54
N GLU A 19 2.20 0.69 19.99
CA GLU A 19 2.33 0.88 18.55
C GLU A 19 3.13 -0.31 18.00
N VAL A 20 2.50 -1.09 17.13
CA VAL A 20 3.12 -2.31 16.58
C VAL A 20 3.74 -2.03 15.22
N LEU A 21 3.19 -1.07 14.46
CA LEU A 21 3.67 -0.67 13.14
C LEU A 21 3.50 0.85 12.95
N GLU A 22 4.57 1.49 12.49
CA GLU A 22 4.64 2.92 12.18
C GLU A 22 4.91 3.11 10.68
N ALA A 23 4.24 4.09 10.05
CA ALA A 23 4.61 4.52 8.72
C ALA A 23 5.91 5.34 8.79
N ILE A 24 6.94 4.95 8.04
CA ILE A 24 8.22 5.65 8.04
C ILE A 24 8.06 7.03 7.38
N ALA A 25 8.56 8.08 8.04
CA ALA A 25 8.59 9.45 7.53
C ALA A 25 9.71 9.68 6.51
N GLU A 26 9.65 10.81 5.80
CA GLU A 26 10.70 11.32 4.91
C GLU A 26 11.00 10.45 3.68
N ILE A 27 10.14 9.47 3.38
CA ILE A 27 10.22 8.70 2.14
C ILE A 27 9.61 9.54 1.01
N PRO A 28 10.28 9.65 -0.16
CA PRO A 28 9.68 10.27 -1.33
C PRO A 28 8.34 9.61 -1.68
N ILE A 29 7.33 10.42 -2.02
CA ILE A 29 5.97 9.91 -2.26
C ILE A 29 5.94 8.85 -3.37
N HIS A 30 6.75 9.02 -4.42
CA HIS A 30 6.86 8.04 -5.50
C HIS A 30 7.32 6.67 -4.98
N GLU A 31 8.43 6.63 -4.23
CA GLU A 31 8.95 5.39 -3.62
C GLU A 31 7.97 4.77 -2.63
N SER A 32 7.24 5.60 -1.86
CA SER A 32 6.22 5.11 -0.95
C SER A 32 5.05 4.46 -1.69
N LEU A 33 4.67 4.98 -2.86
CA LEU A 33 3.62 4.44 -3.70
C LEU A 33 4.08 3.16 -4.41
N ASP A 34 5.32 3.10 -4.91
CA ASP A 34 5.93 1.86 -5.42
C ASP A 34 5.89 0.75 -4.35
N ALA A 35 6.31 1.07 -3.13
CA ALA A 35 6.31 0.12 -2.03
C ALA A 35 4.88 -0.30 -1.60
N ALA A 36 3.88 0.55 -1.81
CA ALA A 36 2.47 0.20 -1.59
C ALA A 36 1.93 -0.74 -2.68
N ILE A 37 2.29 -0.52 -3.94
CA ILE A 37 1.98 -1.39 -5.08
C ILE A 37 2.49 -2.81 -4.79
N TYR A 38 3.79 -2.96 -4.50
CA TYR A 38 4.38 -4.28 -4.24
C TYR A 38 3.71 -5.03 -3.08
N ARG A 39 3.35 -4.32 -2.01
CA ARG A 39 2.67 -4.94 -0.86
C ARG A 39 1.26 -5.40 -1.21
N LEU A 40 0.51 -4.60 -1.97
CA LEU A 40 -0.84 -4.95 -2.40
C LEU A 40 -0.83 -6.12 -3.39
N GLU A 41 0.16 -6.19 -4.29
CA GLU A 41 0.36 -7.35 -5.17
C GLU A 41 0.63 -8.64 -4.37
N ALA A 42 1.48 -8.57 -3.34
CA ALA A 42 1.73 -9.70 -2.45
C ALA A 42 0.47 -10.15 -1.69
N VAL A 43 -0.33 -9.18 -1.22
CA VAL A 43 -1.64 -9.45 -0.56
C VAL A 43 -2.60 -10.15 -1.52
N LEU A 44 -2.71 -9.69 -2.77
CA LEU A 44 -3.54 -10.33 -3.79
C LEU A 44 -3.10 -11.77 -4.06
N GLY A 45 -1.79 -12.02 -4.10
CA GLY A 45 -1.23 -13.37 -4.20
C GLY A 45 -1.71 -14.29 -3.07
N GLY A 46 -1.54 -13.86 -1.81
CA GLY A 46 -1.97 -14.66 -0.65
C GLY A 46 -3.49 -14.86 -0.58
N ILE A 47 -4.29 -13.85 -0.91
CA ILE A 47 -5.75 -14.00 -0.93
C ILE A 47 -6.19 -14.98 -2.01
N ARG A 48 -5.52 -15.01 -3.17
CA ARG A 48 -5.84 -15.95 -4.25
C ARG A 48 -5.68 -17.40 -3.82
N GLU A 49 -4.71 -17.70 -2.96
CA GLU A 49 -4.59 -19.02 -2.34
C GLU A 49 -5.77 -19.29 -1.40
N LEU A 50 -6.12 -18.33 -0.54
CA LEU A 50 -7.27 -18.46 0.37
C LEU A 50 -8.63 -18.60 -0.34
N MET A 51 -8.77 -18.10 -1.56
CA MET A 51 -9.97 -18.29 -2.38
C MET A 51 -10.22 -19.76 -2.73
N GLN A 52 -9.18 -20.60 -2.72
CA GLN A 52 -9.28 -22.05 -2.93
C GLN A 52 -9.80 -22.78 -1.69
N GLU A 53 -9.76 -22.15 -0.51
CA GLU A 53 -10.20 -22.74 0.74
C GLU A 53 -11.71 -22.60 0.94
N ALA A 54 -12.42 -23.73 0.87
CA ALA A 54 -13.89 -23.77 0.92
C ALA A 54 -14.50 -23.10 2.17
N ALA A 55 -13.79 -23.12 3.30
CA ALA A 55 -14.24 -22.52 4.55
C ALA A 55 -14.36 -20.98 4.48
N VAL A 56 -13.60 -20.32 3.60
CA VAL A 56 -13.51 -18.85 3.52
C VAL A 56 -13.62 -18.29 2.12
N SER A 57 -13.77 -19.12 1.08
CA SER A 57 -13.71 -18.75 -0.34
C SER A 57 -14.56 -17.52 -0.71
N ASN A 58 -15.82 -17.44 -0.27
CA ASN A 58 -16.69 -16.28 -0.54
C ASN A 58 -16.17 -14.99 0.09
N LYS A 59 -15.69 -15.04 1.35
CA LYS A 59 -15.15 -13.86 2.03
C LYS A 59 -13.79 -13.47 1.45
N ALA A 60 -12.94 -14.45 1.15
CA ALA A 60 -11.65 -14.23 0.50
C ALA A 60 -11.84 -13.56 -0.88
N THR A 61 -12.86 -13.96 -1.64
CA THR A 61 -13.21 -13.32 -2.93
C THR A 61 -13.58 -11.84 -2.77
N LEU A 62 -14.37 -11.50 -1.75
CA LEU A 62 -14.71 -10.09 -1.48
C LEU A 62 -13.49 -9.27 -1.07
N VAL A 63 -12.62 -9.83 -0.23
CA VAL A 63 -11.37 -9.18 0.17
C VAL A 63 -10.43 -9.01 -1.03
N TYR A 64 -10.38 -9.99 -1.94
CA TYR A 64 -9.61 -9.90 -3.19
C TYR A 64 -10.02 -8.69 -4.02
N PHE A 65 -11.32 -8.50 -4.27
CA PHE A 65 -11.81 -7.35 -5.04
C PHE A 65 -11.55 -6.01 -4.36
N ALA A 66 -11.64 -5.96 -3.02
CA ALA A 66 -11.30 -4.76 -2.28
C ALA A 66 -9.80 -4.42 -2.40
N ALA A 67 -8.92 -5.42 -2.27
CA ALA A 67 -7.48 -5.26 -2.44
C ALA A 67 -7.12 -4.88 -3.88
N GLU A 68 -7.79 -5.44 -4.89
CA GLU A 68 -7.59 -5.14 -6.31
C GLU A 68 -7.99 -3.68 -6.61
N SER A 69 -9.13 -3.24 -6.07
CA SER A 69 -9.57 -1.85 -6.20
C SER A 69 -8.59 -0.88 -5.53
N ALA A 70 -8.08 -1.23 -4.35
CA ALA A 70 -7.07 -0.44 -3.66
C ALA A 70 -5.77 -0.34 -4.49
N LEU A 71 -5.30 -1.46 -5.06
CA LEU A 71 -4.12 -1.47 -5.95
C LEU A 71 -4.32 -0.57 -7.15
N ALA A 72 -5.47 -0.64 -7.82
CA ALA A 72 -5.78 0.22 -8.96
C ALA A 72 -5.74 1.72 -8.58
N LEU A 73 -6.27 2.08 -7.42
CA LEU A 73 -6.22 3.47 -6.92
C LEU A 73 -4.79 3.92 -6.60
N VAL A 74 -3.96 3.05 -6.02
CA VAL A 74 -2.56 3.35 -5.73
C VAL A 74 -1.77 3.53 -7.03
N ILE A 75 -1.98 2.68 -8.05
CA ILE A 75 -1.34 2.84 -9.36
C ILE A 75 -1.78 4.15 -10.03
N ALA A 76 -3.07 4.50 -9.94
CA ALA A 76 -3.56 5.77 -10.46
C ALA A 76 -2.94 6.98 -9.74
N ALA A 77 -2.80 6.90 -8.42
CA ALA A 77 -2.10 7.92 -7.63
C ALA A 77 -0.61 8.01 -8.03
N HIS A 78 0.05 6.86 -8.21
CA HIS A 78 1.44 6.77 -8.64
C HIS A 78 1.66 7.42 -10.01
N ALA A 79 0.80 7.11 -10.99
CA ALA A 79 0.86 7.72 -12.32
C ALA A 79 0.59 9.24 -12.32
N GLY A 80 -0.12 9.75 -11.30
CA GLY A 80 -0.37 11.17 -11.10
C GLY A 80 0.78 11.94 -10.44
N VAL A 81 1.80 11.26 -9.93
CA VAL A 81 2.98 11.86 -9.29
C VAL A 81 4.13 11.88 -10.30
N ALA A 82 4.66 13.07 -10.59
CA ALA A 82 5.82 13.20 -11.46
C ALA A 82 7.05 12.51 -10.85
N PRO A 83 7.89 11.80 -11.64
CA PRO A 83 9.09 11.14 -11.14
C PRO A 83 10.05 12.12 -10.44
N SER A 84 10.07 13.38 -10.87
CA SER A 84 10.89 14.46 -10.29
C SER A 84 10.52 14.84 -8.85
N CYS A 85 9.42 14.33 -8.30
CA CYS A 85 9.10 14.40 -6.87
C CYS A 85 9.79 13.29 -6.04
N GLY A 86 10.68 12.48 -6.63
CA GLY A 86 11.38 11.39 -5.94
C GLY A 86 12.31 10.52 -6.81
N GLY A 87 12.82 11.04 -7.93
CA GLY A 87 13.80 10.39 -8.78
C GLY A 87 14.52 11.48 -9.56
N GLU A 88 15.82 11.63 -9.33
CA GLU A 88 16.65 12.53 -10.14
C GLU A 88 16.78 11.98 -11.56
N ALA A 89 16.29 12.79 -12.51
CA ALA A 89 16.53 12.83 -13.96
C ALA A 89 16.94 11.54 -14.71
#